data_AF-A0A7Y2NRY9-F1
#
_entry.id   AF-A0A7Y2NRY9-F1
#
_cell.length_a   1.000
_cell.length_b   1.000
_cell.length_c   1.000
_cell.angle_alpha   90.00
_cell.angle_beta   90.00
_cell.angle_gamma   90.00
#
_symmetry.space_group_name_H-M   'P 1'
#
loop_
_entity.id
_entity.type
_entity.pdbx_description
1 polymer ?
#
loop_
_entity_poly.entity_id
_entity_poly.type
_entity_poly.pdbx_seq_one_letter_code
_entity_poly.pdbx_strand_id
1 'polypeptide(L)'
;MQQLFKNIKGDRLIWAIVALLAIFSFLPVYSSASNLAYTVGTGNTFTYFVKHFMHLFLGFAIIYGIHKIPYTYFRGLSMVMLPIVIVLLIVTLLQGTTIDGANASRWIQIPIVGMSFQTSTLAAVVLMAYVAR
;
A
#
# COMPACT_ATOMS: atom_id res chain seq x y z
N MET A 1 -17.67 12.15 21.77
CA MET A 1 -17.95 10.97 20.90
C MET A 1 -18.71 11.31 19.61
N GLN A 2 -19.78 12.11 19.62
CA GLN A 2 -20.61 12.34 18.42
C GLN A 2 -19.90 13.05 17.24
N GLN A 3 -18.92 13.94 17.49
CA GLN A 3 -18.19 14.62 16.42
C GLN A 3 -17.19 13.72 15.68
N LEU A 4 -16.59 12.72 16.36
CA LEU A 4 -15.70 11.75 15.70
C LEU A 4 -16.48 10.90 14.69
N PHE A 5 -17.68 10.45 15.07
CA PHE A 5 -18.56 9.65 14.22
C PHE A 5 -19.19 10.44 13.06
N LYS A 6 -19.29 11.77 13.17
CA LYS A 6 -19.81 12.63 12.09
C LYS A 6 -18.81 12.81 10.94
N ASN A 7 -17.51 12.68 11.24
CA ASN A 7 -16.43 12.86 10.28
C ASN A 7 -16.00 11.56 9.58
N ILE A 8 -16.37 10.39 10.11
CA ILE A 8 -16.19 9.10 9.46
C ILE A 8 -17.47 8.80 8.68
N LYS A 9 -17.60 9.37 7.47
CA LYS A 9 -18.72 9.13 6.53
C LYS A 9 -18.63 7.73 5.88
N GLY A 10 -18.38 6.69 6.66
CA GLY A 10 -18.17 5.32 6.18
C GLY A 10 -18.76 4.26 7.11
N ASP A 11 -18.74 3.01 6.66
CA ASP A 11 -19.23 1.86 7.43
C ASP A 11 -18.31 1.56 8.62
N ARG A 12 -18.85 1.63 9.84
CA ARG A 12 -18.13 1.40 11.09
C ARG A 12 -17.61 -0.03 11.19
N LEU A 13 -18.31 -0.99 10.58
CA LEU A 13 -17.94 -2.39 10.58
C LEU A 13 -16.67 -2.59 9.73
N ILE A 14 -16.58 -1.94 8.57
CA ILE A 14 -15.37 -1.98 7.74
C ILE A 14 -14.17 -1.40 8.50
N TRP A 15 -14.33 -0.26 9.17
CA TRP A 15 -13.27 0.32 10.01
C TRP A 15 -12.84 -0.61 11.14
N ALA A 16 -13.78 -1.30 11.79
CA ALA A 16 -13.48 -2.27 12.83
C ALA A 16 -12.70 -3.48 12.28
N ILE A 17 -13.10 -4.02 11.12
CA ILE A 17 -12.38 -5.12 10.46
C ILE A 17 -10.96 -4.68 10.09
N VAL A 18 -10.79 -3.52 9.46
CA VAL A 18 -9.46 -3.01 9.05
C VAL A 18 -8.56 -2.81 10.28
N ALA A 19 -9.08 -2.23 11.36
CA ALA A 19 -8.34 -2.06 12.60
C ALA A 19 -7.94 -3.40 13.24
N LEU A 20 -8.85 -4.37 13.24
CA LEU A 20 -8.59 -5.71 13.74
C LEU A 20 -7.47 -6.39 12.93
N LEU A 21 -7.60 -6.40 11.60
CA LEU A 21 -6.59 -6.97 10.69
C LEU A 21 -5.24 -6.27 10.84
N ALA A 22 -5.22 -4.95 11.03
CA ALA A 22 -3.99 -4.20 11.29
C ALA A 22 -3.31 -4.64 12.59
N ILE A 23 -4.06 -4.83 13.68
CA ILE A 23 -3.51 -5.35 14.95
C ILE A 23 -2.97 -6.77 14.75
N PHE A 24 -3.75 -7.66 14.14
CA PHE A 24 -3.33 -9.04 13.89
C PHE A 24 -2.10 -9.13 12.98
N SER A 25 -1.90 -8.19 12.06
CA SER A 25 -0.77 -8.18 11.13
C SER A 25 0.60 -8.07 11.82
N PHE A 26 0.67 -7.55 13.05
CA PHE A 26 1.92 -7.47 13.79
C PHE A 26 2.47 -8.85 14.18
N LEU A 27 1.61 -9.82 14.45
CA LEU A 27 2.02 -11.15 14.87
C LEU A 27 2.84 -11.91 13.80
N PRO A 28 2.35 -12.08 12.55
CA PRO A 28 3.13 -12.74 11.50
C PRO A 28 4.35 -11.92 11.07
N VAL A 29 4.27 -10.59 11.09
CA VAL A 29 5.39 -9.72 10.74
C VAL A 29 6.51 -9.81 11.77
N TYR A 30 6.18 -9.76 13.07
CA TYR A 30 7.19 -9.90 14.12
C TYR A 30 7.83 -11.29 14.12
N SER A 31 7.01 -12.34 13.90
CA SER A 31 7.48 -13.73 13.78
C SER A 31 8.46 -13.90 12.63
N SER A 32 8.10 -13.47 11.42
CA SER A 32 8.97 -13.57 10.24
C SER A 32 10.20 -12.64 10.31
N ALA A 33 10.04 -11.43 10.83
CA ALA A 33 11.13 -10.48 11.00
C ALA A 33 12.18 -10.96 12.01
N SER A 34 11.77 -11.73 13.04
CA SER A 34 12.73 -12.33 13.98
C SER A 34 13.69 -13.27 13.26
N ASN A 35 13.17 -14.15 12.40
CA ASN A 35 13.99 -15.05 11.61
C ASN A 35 14.99 -14.26 10.73
N LEU A 36 14.52 -13.22 10.05
CA LEU A 36 15.37 -12.38 9.19
C LEU A 36 16.43 -11.59 9.98
N ALA A 37 16.06 -11.05 11.14
CA ALA A 37 16.96 -10.30 12.01
C ALA A 37 18.09 -11.17 12.56
N TYR A 38 17.82 -12.45 12.87
CA TYR A 38 18.81 -13.40 13.40
C TYR A 38 19.63 -14.11 12.32
N THR A 39 19.13 -14.24 11.08
CA THR A 39 19.83 -14.95 9.99
C THR A 39 20.64 -14.05 9.07
N VAL A 40 20.17 -12.82 8.82
CA VAL A 40 20.77 -11.89 7.84
C VAL A 40 21.12 -10.53 8.48
N GLY A 41 20.46 -10.16 9.58
CA GLY A 41 20.60 -8.85 10.22
C GLY A 41 21.50 -8.82 11.46
N THR A 42 21.44 -7.70 12.17
CA THR A 42 22.19 -7.45 13.41
C THR A 42 21.52 -8.03 14.67
N GLY A 43 20.50 -8.88 14.53
CA GLY A 43 19.65 -9.36 15.62
C GLY A 43 18.55 -8.38 16.08
N ASN A 44 18.46 -7.18 15.51
CA ASN A 44 17.49 -6.17 15.96
C ASN A 44 16.14 -6.28 15.20
N THR A 45 15.12 -6.81 15.87
CA THR A 45 13.75 -6.92 15.33
C THR A 45 12.96 -5.61 15.37
N PHE A 46 13.38 -4.66 16.20
CA PHE A 46 12.65 -3.40 16.41
C PHE A 46 12.59 -2.54 15.14
N THR A 47 13.64 -2.57 14.31
CA THR A 47 13.64 -1.84 13.04
C THR A 47 12.54 -2.31 12.10
N TYR A 48 12.27 -3.61 12.03
CA TYR A 48 11.18 -4.17 11.21
C TYR A 48 9.81 -3.83 11.79
N PHE A 49 9.69 -3.83 13.12
CA PHE A 49 8.47 -3.39 13.80
C PHE A 49 8.12 -1.93 13.47
N VAL A 50 9.09 -1.01 13.58
CA VAL A 50 8.90 0.41 13.24
C VAL A 50 8.57 0.57 11.77
N LYS A 51 9.26 -0.13 10.86
CA LYS A 51 8.92 -0.11 9.43
C LYS A 51 7.48 -0.55 9.19
N HIS A 52 7.02 -1.64 9.80
CA HIS A 52 5.65 -2.12 9.65
C HIS A 52 4.62 -1.11 10.19
N PHE A 53 4.89 -0.54 11.36
CA PHE A 53 4.04 0.51 11.93
C PHE A 53 3.89 1.71 10.98
N MET A 54 5.00 2.16 10.37
CA MET A 54 4.97 3.25 9.39
C MET A 54 4.12 2.90 8.15
N HIS A 55 4.20 1.66 7.65
CA HIS A 55 3.36 1.21 6.52
C HIS A 55 1.87 1.20 6.90
N LEU A 56 1.53 0.71 8.09
CA LEU A 56 0.14 0.73 8.58
C LEU A 56 -0.36 2.16 8.74
N PHE A 57 0.42 3.04 9.36
CA PHE A 57 0.07 4.44 9.54
C PHE A 57 -0.20 5.12 8.19
N LEU A 58 0.69 4.93 7.20
CA LEU A 58 0.51 5.45 5.85
C LEU A 58 -0.75 4.87 5.18
N GLY A 59 -1.00 3.57 5.33
CA GLY A 59 -2.22 2.92 4.83
C GLY A 59 -3.50 3.51 5.42
N PHE A 60 -3.54 3.71 6.74
CA PHE A 60 -4.67 4.37 7.41
C PHE A 60 -4.85 5.82 6.96
N ALA A 61 -3.76 6.57 6.79
CA ALA A 61 -3.81 7.94 6.27
C ALA A 61 -4.38 7.99 4.85
N ILE A 62 -3.99 7.05 3.98
CA ILE A 62 -4.52 6.94 2.60
C ILE A 62 -6.01 6.59 2.62
N ILE A 63 -6.44 5.59 3.39
CA ILE A 63 -7.86 5.23 3.54
C ILE A 63 -8.66 6.45 4.04
N TYR A 64 -8.13 7.16 5.04
CA TYR A 64 -8.75 8.36 5.58
C TYR A 64 -8.77 9.53 4.57
N GLY A 65 -7.79 9.66 3.69
CA GLY A 65 -7.83 10.64 2.60
C GLY A 65 -8.91 10.29 1.58
N ILE A 66 -8.89 9.05 1.09
CA ILE A 66 -9.74 8.57 0.00
C ILE A 66 -11.22 8.55 0.38
N HIS A 67 -11.58 8.10 1.61
CA HIS A 67 -13.00 7.99 1.99
C HIS A 67 -13.73 9.35 2.07
N LYS A 68 -12.99 10.48 2.10
CA LYS A 68 -13.58 11.83 2.07
C LYS A 68 -13.91 12.29 0.66
N ILE A 69 -13.34 11.65 -0.37
CA ILE A 69 -13.51 12.04 -1.76
C ILE A 69 -14.82 11.43 -2.29
N PRO A 70 -15.75 12.24 -2.85
CA PRO A 70 -16.96 11.70 -3.44
C PRO A 70 -16.65 10.72 -4.58
N TYR A 71 -17.35 9.59 -4.63
CA TYR A 71 -17.06 8.52 -5.58
C TYR A 71 -17.21 8.95 -7.05
N THR A 72 -17.99 9.99 -7.35
CA THR A 72 -18.20 10.52 -8.71
C THR A 72 -16.91 11.04 -9.35
N TYR A 73 -15.94 11.53 -8.57
CA TYR A 73 -14.65 11.99 -9.09
C TYR A 73 -13.79 10.83 -9.62
N PHE A 74 -13.95 9.62 -9.07
CA PHE A 74 -13.18 8.45 -9.50
C PHE A 74 -13.51 8.04 -10.94
N ARG A 75 -14.71 8.39 -11.43
CA ARG A 75 -15.13 8.16 -12.82
C ARG A 75 -14.26 8.94 -13.82
N GLY A 76 -14.05 10.23 -13.57
CA GLY A 76 -13.20 11.06 -14.41
C GLY A 76 -11.72 10.75 -14.20
N LEU A 77 -11.34 10.53 -12.94
CA LEU A 77 -9.97 10.20 -12.58
C LEU A 77 -9.50 8.87 -13.19
N SER A 78 -10.36 7.85 -13.26
CA SER A 78 -9.99 6.54 -13.83
C SER A 78 -9.66 6.61 -15.32
N MET A 79 -10.36 7.46 -16.09
CA MET A 79 -10.03 7.68 -17.51
C MET A 79 -8.62 8.26 -17.70
N VAL A 80 -8.23 9.21 -16.86
CA VAL A 80 -6.91 9.86 -16.93
C VAL A 80 -5.83 8.97 -16.35
N MET A 81 -6.14 8.25 -15.26
CA MET A 81 -5.19 7.36 -14.60
C MET A 81 -4.90 6.11 -15.42
N LEU A 82 -5.82 5.62 -16.26
CA LEU A 82 -5.63 4.42 -17.07
C LEU A 82 -4.39 4.50 -18.00
N PRO A 83 -4.24 5.52 -18.87
CA PRO A 83 -3.02 5.65 -19.67
C PRO A 83 -1.77 5.86 -18.80
N ILE A 84 -1.88 6.57 -17.67
CA ILE A 84 -0.76 6.78 -16.74
C ILE A 84 -0.26 5.44 -16.18
N VAL A 85 -1.16 4.57 -15.71
CA VAL A 85 -0.75 3.26 -15.17
C VAL A 85 -0.22 2.33 -16.26
N ILE A 86 -0.71 2.44 -17.50
CA ILE A 86 -0.14 1.68 -18.64
C ILE A 86 1.30 2.11 -18.90
N VAL A 87 1.57 3.42 -18.98
CA VAL A 87 2.93 3.94 -19.14
C VAL A 87 3.81 3.49 -17.96
N LEU A 88 3.28 3.59 -16.74
CA LEU A 88 3.99 3.17 -15.54
C LEU A 88 4.34 1.67 -15.55
N LEU A 89 3.44 0.82 -16.05
CA LEU A 89 3.68 -0.62 -16.24
C LEU A 89 4.76 -0.90 -17.30
N ILE A 90 4.76 -0.15 -18.40
CA ILE A 90 5.81 -0.25 -19.41
C ILE A 90 7.16 0.13 -18.79
N VAL A 91 7.21 1.22 -18.02
CA VAL A 91 8.43 1.64 -17.31
C VAL A 91 8.93 0.58 -16.34
N THR A 92 8.05 -0.07 -15.56
CA THR A 92 8.46 -1.20 -14.70
C THR A 92 9.04 -2.35 -15.49
N LEU A 93 8.37 -2.75 -16.58
CA LEU A 93 8.83 -3.84 -17.44
C LEU A 93 10.22 -3.55 -18.03
N LEU A 94 10.46 -2.29 -18.45
CA LEU A 94 11.73 -1.86 -19.03
C LEU A 94 12.86 -1.70 -18.01
N GLN A 95 12.55 -1.47 -16.73
CA GLN A 95 13.60 -1.32 -15.70
C GLN A 95 14.43 -2.59 -15.54
N GLY A 96 13.89 -3.78 -15.81
CA GLY A 96 14.66 -5.02 -15.88
C GLY A 96 15.46 -5.34 -14.61
N THR A 97 15.15 -4.71 -13.48
CA THR A 97 15.97 -4.76 -12.27
C THR A 97 15.85 -6.14 -11.62
N THR A 98 16.98 -6.83 -11.43
CA THR A 98 17.06 -8.00 -10.55
C THR A 98 17.55 -7.54 -9.19
N ILE A 99 16.78 -7.77 -8.14
CA ILE A 99 17.22 -7.61 -6.75
C ILE A 99 17.46 -9.03 -6.25
N ASP A 100 18.69 -9.33 -5.81
CA ASP A 100 19.12 -10.64 -5.28
C ASP A 100 18.84 -11.86 -6.17
N GLY A 101 19.06 -11.74 -7.49
CA GLY A 101 18.93 -12.88 -8.43
C GLY A 101 17.49 -13.32 -8.73
N ALA A 102 16.49 -12.69 -8.11
CA ALA A 102 15.08 -12.80 -8.50
C ALA A 102 14.73 -11.69 -9.51
N ASN A 103 13.81 -11.96 -10.43
CA ASN A 103 13.22 -10.95 -11.31
C ASN A 103 12.44 -9.92 -10.46
N ALA A 104 13.15 -8.90 -9.97
CA ALA A 104 12.60 -7.76 -9.24
C ALA A 104 12.08 -6.65 -10.18
N SER A 105 11.95 -6.95 -11.48
CA SER A 105 11.40 -6.10 -12.53
C SER A 105 9.93 -5.69 -12.31
N ARG A 106 9.35 -6.10 -11.18
CA ARG A 106 7.96 -5.83 -10.77
C ARG A 106 7.82 -4.59 -9.89
N TRP A 107 8.93 -4.00 -9.42
CA TRP A 107 8.92 -2.89 -8.46
C TRP A 107 9.80 -1.74 -8.94
N ILE A 108 9.30 -0.52 -8.79
CA ILE A 108 10.08 0.71 -8.99
C ILE A 108 10.60 1.14 -7.63
N GLN A 109 11.91 1.35 -7.50
CA GLN A 109 12.47 2.02 -6.33
C GLN A 109 12.24 3.53 -6.45
N ILE A 110 11.62 4.15 -5.45
CA ILE A 110 11.44 5.60 -5.37
C ILE A 110 12.72 6.18 -4.75
N PRO A 111 13.62 6.81 -5.53
CA PRO A 111 14.97 7.15 -5.08
C PRO A 111 15.01 8.16 -3.93
N ILE A 112 13.96 8.99 -3.79
CA ILE A 112 13.87 10.03 -2.76
C ILE A 112 13.46 9.45 -1.39
N VAL A 113 12.68 8.38 -1.38
CA VAL A 113 12.05 7.86 -0.15
C VAL A 113 12.63 6.50 0.26
N GLY A 114 13.44 5.87 -0.60
CA GLY A 114 14.02 4.55 -0.34
C GLY A 114 12.98 3.43 -0.21
N MET A 115 11.77 3.66 -0.74
CA MET A 115 10.67 2.70 -0.74
C MET A 115 10.46 2.13 -2.14
N SER A 116 10.14 0.84 -2.20
CA SER A 116 9.74 0.19 -3.43
C SER A 116 8.22 0.33 -3.64
N PHE A 117 7.82 0.59 -4.87
CA PHE A 117 6.43 0.72 -5.27
C PHE A 117 6.11 -0.30 -6.37
N GLN A 118 5.12 -1.15 -6.09
CA GLN A 118 4.63 -2.12 -7.06
C GLN A 118 3.55 -1.48 -7.93
N THR A 119 3.89 -1.15 -9.18
CA THR A 119 3.00 -0.40 -10.07
C THR A 119 1.73 -1.17 -10.46
N SER A 120 1.77 -2.50 -10.41
CA SER A 120 0.62 -3.35 -10.70
C SER A 120 -0.50 -3.27 -9.67
N THR A 121 -0.20 -2.92 -8.40
CA THR A 121 -1.25 -2.77 -7.37
C THR A 121 -2.10 -1.53 -7.64
N LEU A 122 -1.48 -0.42 -8.06
CA LEU A 122 -2.17 0.77 -8.51
C LEU A 122 -2.96 0.51 -9.80
N ALA A 123 -2.35 -0.18 -10.77
CA ALA A 123 -3.02 -0.53 -12.02
C ALA A 123 -4.29 -1.37 -11.78
N ALA A 124 -4.27 -2.31 -10.84
CA ALA A 124 -5.44 -3.10 -10.48
C ALA A 124 -6.60 -2.22 -9.98
N VAL A 125 -6.33 -1.28 -9.07
CA VAL A 125 -7.35 -0.36 -8.53
C VAL A 125 -7.89 0.57 -9.61
N VAL A 126 -7.01 1.13 -10.45
CA VAL A 126 -7.40 2.02 -11.55
C VAL A 126 -8.25 1.28 -12.58
N LEU A 127 -7.87 0.06 -12.95
CA LEU A 127 -8.63 -0.76 -13.88
C LEU A 127 -10.02 -1.10 -13.34
N MET A 128 -10.11 -1.52 -12.07
CA MET A 128 -11.41 -1.78 -11.43
C MET A 128 -12.30 -0.52 -11.46
N ALA A 129 -11.75 0.65 -11.13
CA ALA A 129 -12.48 1.91 -11.17
C ALA A 129 -12.88 2.34 -12.59
N TYR A 130 -12.08 2.00 -13.61
CA TYR A 130 -12.37 2.30 -15.01
C TYR A 130 -13.47 1.40 -15.58
N VAL A 131 -13.45 0.10 -15.25
CA VAL A 131 -14.45 -0.87 -15.71
C VAL A 131 -15.80 -0.65 -15.01
N ALA A 132 -15.79 -0.24 -13.74
CA ALA A 132 -17.01 0.01 -12.96
C ALA A 132 -17.68 1.38 -13.23
N ARG A 133 -17.09 2.22 -14.09
CA ARG A 133 -17.52 3.61 -14.35
C ARG A 133 -18.76 3.70 -15.24
#